data_AF-A0A949JE60-F1
#
_entry.id   AF-A0A949JE60-F1
#
_cell.length_a   1.000
_cell.length_b   1.000
_cell.length_c   1.000
_cell.angle_alpha   90.00
_cell.angle_beta   90.00
_cell.angle_gamma   90.00
#
_symmetry.space_group_name_H-M   'P 1'
#
loop_
_entity.id
_entity.type
_entity.pdbx_description
1 polymer ?
#
loop_
_entity_poly.entity_id
_entity_poly.type
_entity_poly.pdbx_seq_one_letter_code
_entity_poly.pdbx_strand_id
1 'polypeptide(L)'
;MSNVHHSTDRPGPASGPASRPGTVPGERNSHASAGHAPAGHGCDGGSGLTVGQVAAHLDVTVRALHHWDEIGLARPSLRTAAGYRLYTAEDLERLHRVVVYREIGLGLDRIRSVLDDPATGVTDALRAQRDRITEKIDRLRRLGTGLDRMIDAHERGLLLTAEQQTAVFGPHWNPEWPAQARHRYGDTAQWQQYAERAAARGPEEWRAVADAVARLDRALGDAMEAGVTPGSPAANRLVERHREVFAAYFPLSRQMQVCLARMYEADPGCSAHYDALRSGLAAWFREIVDANARAHGVDPDTAIWE
;
A
#
# COMPACT_ATOMS: atom_id res chain seq x y z
N MET A 1 -16.53 -25.14 42.64
CA MET A 1 -15.73 -25.87 41.64
C MET A 1 -15.64 -25.01 40.39
N SER A 2 -14.45 -24.93 39.78
CA SER A 2 -14.14 -24.59 38.38
C SER A 2 -15.16 -23.70 37.64
N ASN A 3 -14.98 -22.38 37.50
CA ASN A 3 -13.84 -21.60 36.99
C ASN A 3 -13.46 -21.94 35.53
N VAL A 4 -13.77 -21.01 34.61
CA VAL A 4 -13.23 -20.93 33.25
C VAL A 4 -12.89 -19.45 33.00
N HIS A 5 -11.60 -19.11 32.98
CA HIS A 5 -11.15 -17.78 32.55
C HIS A 5 -11.10 -17.72 31.02
N HIS A 6 -11.60 -16.65 30.41
CA HIS A 6 -11.21 -16.24 29.06
C HIS A 6 -10.16 -15.14 29.18
N SER A 7 -8.95 -15.42 28.70
CA SER A 7 -7.81 -14.51 28.80
C SER A 7 -7.71 -13.64 27.54
N THR A 8 -8.34 -12.46 27.56
CA THR A 8 -8.14 -11.44 26.54
C THR A 8 -6.87 -10.64 26.82
N ASP A 9 -5.80 -10.92 26.08
CA ASP A 9 -4.61 -10.06 26.05
C ASP A 9 -4.95 -8.71 25.38
N ARG A 10 -4.24 -7.63 25.74
CA ARG A 10 -4.66 -6.24 25.47
C ARG A 10 -3.56 -5.43 24.76
N PRO A 11 -3.90 -4.62 23.73
CA PRO A 11 -2.92 -3.78 23.05
C PRO A 11 -2.52 -2.53 23.84
N GLY A 12 -1.30 -2.03 23.60
CA GLY A 12 -0.85 -0.71 24.03
C GLY A 12 0.57 -0.37 23.54
N PRO A 13 0.89 0.91 23.28
CA PRO A 13 2.14 1.34 22.67
C PRO A 13 3.35 0.92 23.51
N ALA A 14 4.39 0.43 22.84
CA ALA A 14 5.40 -0.40 23.49
C ALA A 14 6.36 0.38 24.39
N SER A 15 6.25 0.14 25.70
CA SER A 15 7.40 -0.28 26.49
C SER A 15 7.51 -1.81 26.42
N GLY A 16 8.73 -2.32 26.35
CA GLY A 16 8.99 -3.78 26.35
C GLY A 16 9.14 -4.32 27.77
N PRO A 17 8.73 -5.58 28.02
CA PRO A 17 9.73 -6.52 28.51
C PRO A 17 9.62 -7.98 27.99
N ALA A 18 10.80 -8.60 27.91
CA ALA A 18 11.19 -9.99 28.25
C ALA A 18 10.27 -11.23 28.02
N SER A 19 10.93 -12.31 27.53
CA SER A 19 10.73 -13.72 27.91
C SER A 19 9.64 -14.61 27.23
N ARG A 20 9.90 -14.91 25.95
CA ARG A 20 9.90 -16.27 25.32
C ARG A 20 8.76 -17.29 25.55
N PRO A 21 7.96 -17.53 24.50
CA PRO A 21 7.73 -18.86 23.87
C PRO A 21 8.89 -19.21 22.88
N GLY A 22 8.86 -20.21 21.97
CA GLY A 22 7.90 -21.25 21.59
C GLY A 22 8.42 -22.13 20.43
N THR A 23 7.68 -23.18 20.05
CA THR A 23 7.94 -24.15 18.94
C THR A 23 6.58 -24.72 18.44
N VAL A 24 6.42 -25.56 17.40
CA VAL A 24 7.27 -26.46 16.57
C VAL A 24 6.79 -26.45 15.08
N PRO A 25 7.54 -26.96 14.08
CA PRO A 25 7.24 -26.78 12.64
C PRO A 25 6.22 -27.76 12.02
N GLY A 26 5.68 -27.41 10.83
CA GLY A 26 4.78 -28.24 10.00
C GLY A 26 4.87 -27.95 8.48
N GLU A 27 5.83 -28.61 7.82
CA GLU A 27 5.90 -29.17 6.44
C GLU A 27 5.07 -28.69 5.21
N ARG A 28 5.77 -28.51 4.05
CA ARG A 28 5.65 -29.17 2.69
C ARG A 28 4.23 -29.42 2.06
N ASN A 29 3.96 -29.42 0.73
CA ASN A 29 4.66 -29.37 -0.58
C ASN A 29 3.58 -29.19 -1.73
N SER A 30 3.78 -29.28 -3.06
CA SER A 30 4.72 -28.70 -4.06
C SER A 30 4.39 -29.19 -5.51
N HIS A 31 4.78 -28.47 -6.58
CA HIS A 31 4.72 -28.82 -8.05
C HIS A 31 3.33 -28.83 -8.77
N ALA A 32 3.16 -28.80 -10.12
CA ALA A 32 3.89 -28.16 -11.26
C ALA A 32 3.13 -28.35 -12.64
N SER A 33 3.46 -27.50 -13.67
CA SER A 33 3.32 -27.74 -15.16
C SER A 33 1.93 -27.89 -15.83
N ALA A 34 1.74 -27.90 -17.18
CA ALA A 34 2.30 -27.12 -18.33
C ALA A 34 1.66 -27.53 -19.71
N GLY A 35 1.70 -26.67 -20.76
CA GLY A 35 1.46 -26.99 -22.20
C GLY A 35 0.03 -26.76 -22.76
N HIS A 36 -0.26 -26.76 -24.09
CA HIS A 36 0.53 -26.71 -25.35
C HIS A 36 -0.40 -26.37 -26.57
N ALA A 37 0.10 -26.10 -27.81
CA ALA A 37 -0.72 -25.73 -28.99
C ALA A 37 -0.10 -26.12 -30.38
N PRO A 38 -0.91 -26.35 -31.44
CA PRO A 38 -0.49 -26.22 -32.87
C PRO A 38 -1.63 -25.76 -33.85
N ALA A 39 -1.53 -25.90 -35.19
CA ALA A 39 -0.75 -25.11 -36.19
C ALA A 39 -1.09 -25.51 -37.68
N GLY A 40 -0.87 -24.62 -38.67
CA GLY A 40 -0.37 -25.02 -40.02
C GLY A 40 -1.13 -24.71 -41.35
N HIS A 41 -0.33 -24.60 -42.43
CA HIS A 41 -0.60 -24.76 -43.90
C HIS A 41 -1.00 -23.58 -44.82
N GLY A 42 -0.49 -23.66 -46.06
CA GLY A 42 -0.65 -22.78 -47.24
C GLY A 42 0.05 -23.43 -48.47
N CYS A 43 0.15 -22.86 -49.67
CA CYS A 43 -0.35 -21.58 -50.21
C CYS A 43 -1.27 -21.86 -51.43
N ASP A 44 -1.13 -21.46 -52.72
CA ASP A 44 -0.14 -20.67 -53.49
C ASP A 44 -0.73 -20.30 -54.89
N GLY A 45 0.04 -19.70 -55.82
CA GLY A 45 -0.16 -19.82 -57.28
C GLY A 45 -0.65 -18.59 -58.08
N GLY A 46 -0.99 -17.47 -57.41
CA GLY A 46 -1.42 -16.21 -58.02
C GLY A 46 -2.93 -16.10 -58.31
N SER A 47 -3.57 -14.93 -58.20
CA SER A 47 -3.03 -13.58 -57.98
C SER A 47 -3.29 -12.99 -56.58
N GLY A 48 -3.66 -13.81 -55.60
CA GLY A 48 -3.71 -13.40 -54.19
C GLY A 48 -4.05 -14.53 -53.23
N LEU A 49 -3.77 -14.35 -51.93
CA LEU A 49 -4.13 -15.30 -50.88
C LEU A 49 -5.59 -15.12 -50.46
N THR A 50 -6.28 -16.23 -50.16
CA THR A 50 -7.62 -16.18 -49.56
C THR A 50 -7.55 -15.72 -48.09
N VAL A 51 -8.65 -15.17 -47.57
CA VAL A 51 -8.69 -14.65 -46.19
C VAL A 51 -8.26 -15.65 -45.10
N GLY A 52 -8.44 -16.96 -45.33
CA GLY A 52 -7.98 -18.01 -44.42
C GLY A 52 -6.46 -18.24 -44.46
N GLN A 53 -5.85 -18.18 -45.65
CA GLN A 53 -4.39 -18.26 -45.82
C GLN A 53 -3.71 -17.01 -45.25
N VAL A 54 -4.29 -15.81 -45.46
CA VAL A 54 -3.80 -14.56 -44.86
C VAL A 54 -3.87 -14.60 -43.34
N ALA A 55 -4.98 -15.12 -42.79
CA ALA A 55 -5.16 -15.29 -41.34
C ALA A 55 -4.05 -16.18 -40.74
N ALA A 56 -3.75 -17.32 -41.36
CA ALA A 56 -2.68 -18.22 -40.94
C ALA A 56 -1.27 -17.65 -41.16
N HIS A 57 -1.06 -16.84 -42.21
CA HIS A 57 0.25 -16.27 -42.54
C HIS A 57 0.66 -15.09 -41.62
N LEU A 58 -0.31 -14.33 -41.12
CA LEU A 58 -0.09 -13.15 -40.28
C LEU A 58 -0.48 -13.37 -38.80
N ASP A 59 -0.80 -14.61 -38.41
CA ASP A 59 -1.32 -15.02 -37.09
C ASP A 59 -2.48 -14.13 -36.56
N VAL A 60 -3.45 -13.86 -37.44
CA VAL A 60 -4.64 -13.05 -37.12
C VAL A 60 -5.92 -13.79 -37.42
N THR A 61 -6.95 -13.59 -36.59
CA THR A 61 -8.27 -14.17 -36.87
C THR A 61 -8.88 -13.62 -38.17
N VAL A 62 -9.59 -14.47 -38.92
CA VAL A 62 -10.40 -14.06 -40.09
C VAL A 62 -11.38 -12.92 -39.73
N ARG A 63 -11.88 -12.89 -38.48
CA ARG A 63 -12.72 -11.82 -37.95
C ARG A 63 -12.01 -10.46 -37.92
N ALA A 64 -10.71 -10.43 -37.60
CA ALA A 64 -9.91 -9.19 -37.65
C ALA A 64 -9.74 -8.70 -39.10
N LEU A 65 -9.44 -9.60 -40.04
CA LEU A 65 -9.30 -9.26 -41.47
C LEU A 65 -10.61 -8.73 -42.07
N HIS A 66 -11.76 -9.32 -41.72
CA HIS A 66 -13.07 -8.80 -42.12
C HIS A 66 -13.35 -7.42 -41.51
N HIS A 67 -13.08 -7.23 -40.22
CA HIS A 67 -13.25 -5.94 -39.56
C HIS A 67 -12.36 -4.85 -40.18
N TRP A 68 -11.12 -5.18 -40.58
CA TRP A 68 -10.21 -4.24 -41.24
C TRP A 68 -10.65 -3.88 -42.68
N ASP A 69 -11.31 -4.79 -43.40
CA ASP A 69 -11.94 -4.50 -44.70
C ASP A 69 -13.18 -3.61 -44.55
N GLU A 70 -14.06 -3.94 -43.59
CA GLU A 70 -15.26 -3.17 -43.24
C GLU A 70 -14.93 -1.71 -42.93
N ILE A 71 -14.04 -1.46 -41.95
CA ILE A 71 -13.60 -0.10 -41.61
C ILE A 71 -12.69 0.53 -42.68
N GLY A 72 -12.24 -0.25 -43.68
CA GLY A 72 -11.34 0.22 -44.74
C GLY A 72 -9.93 0.56 -44.26
N LEU A 73 -9.42 -0.14 -43.24
CA LEU A 73 -8.02 -0.04 -42.80
C LEU A 73 -7.09 -0.83 -43.73
N ALA A 74 -7.52 -2.00 -44.18
CA ALA A 74 -6.84 -2.81 -45.19
C ALA A 74 -7.89 -3.64 -45.93
N ARG A 75 -7.96 -3.49 -47.26
CA ARG A 75 -8.96 -4.14 -48.11
C ARG A 75 -8.27 -5.09 -49.10
N PRO A 76 -8.92 -6.20 -49.51
CA PRO A 76 -8.41 -7.04 -50.58
C PRO A 76 -8.54 -6.32 -51.93
N SER A 77 -7.44 -6.17 -52.65
CA SER A 77 -7.42 -5.54 -53.98
C SER A 77 -8.08 -6.40 -55.05
N LEU A 78 -8.26 -7.71 -54.81
CA LEU A 78 -8.87 -8.64 -55.76
C LEU A 78 -10.03 -9.46 -55.16
N ARG A 79 -10.89 -9.95 -56.05
CA ARG A 79 -11.93 -10.95 -55.75
C ARG A 79 -11.99 -12.01 -56.84
N THR A 80 -12.28 -13.24 -56.44
CA THR A 80 -12.63 -14.32 -57.37
C THR A 80 -13.91 -13.99 -58.15
N ALA A 81 -14.15 -14.68 -59.27
CA ALA A 81 -15.42 -14.63 -60.00
C ALA A 81 -16.65 -15.05 -59.14
N ALA A 82 -16.43 -15.80 -58.06
CA ALA A 82 -17.45 -16.17 -57.06
C ALA A 82 -17.54 -15.20 -55.86
N GLY A 83 -16.88 -14.03 -55.93
CA GLY A 83 -16.99 -12.95 -54.93
C GLY A 83 -16.07 -13.06 -53.70
N TYR A 84 -15.41 -14.20 -53.49
CA TYR A 84 -14.44 -14.39 -52.40
C TYR A 84 -13.26 -13.41 -52.48
N ARG A 85 -12.78 -12.96 -51.31
CA ARG A 85 -11.66 -12.02 -51.13
C ARG A 85 -10.31 -12.66 -51.49
N LEU A 86 -9.49 -11.96 -52.27
CA LEU A 86 -8.10 -12.31 -52.55
C LEU A 86 -7.19 -11.12 -52.21
N TYR A 87 -6.15 -11.36 -51.43
CA TYR A 87 -5.19 -10.36 -50.98
C TYR A 87 -3.87 -10.51 -51.76
N THR A 88 -3.47 -9.45 -52.44
CA THR A 88 -2.21 -9.34 -53.20
C THR A 88 -0.99 -9.21 -52.29
N ALA A 89 0.22 -9.22 -52.87
CA ALA A 89 1.45 -8.95 -52.10
C ALA A 89 1.47 -7.55 -51.47
N GLU A 90 0.89 -6.55 -52.14
CA GLU A 90 0.76 -5.17 -51.60
C GLU A 90 -0.25 -5.12 -50.45
N ASP A 91 -1.39 -5.82 -50.58
CA ASP A 91 -2.35 -5.94 -49.49
C ASP A 91 -1.73 -6.64 -48.27
N LEU A 92 -0.88 -7.65 -48.49
CA LEU A 92 -0.14 -8.36 -47.44
C LEU A 92 0.89 -7.47 -46.75
N GLU A 93 1.65 -6.65 -47.48
CA GLU A 93 2.57 -5.69 -46.87
C GLU A 93 1.82 -4.67 -46.00
N ARG A 94 0.71 -4.13 -46.51
CA ARG A 94 -0.14 -3.22 -45.74
C ARG A 94 -0.72 -3.89 -44.49
N LEU A 95 -1.21 -5.13 -44.59
CA LEU A 95 -1.70 -5.92 -43.46
C LEU A 95 -0.60 -6.25 -42.44
N HIS A 96 0.60 -6.58 -42.88
CA HIS A 96 1.75 -6.81 -41.99
C HIS A 96 2.09 -5.53 -41.21
N ARG A 97 2.08 -4.36 -41.86
CA ARG A 97 2.21 -3.06 -41.17
C ARG A 97 1.07 -2.82 -40.16
N VAL A 98 -0.19 -3.19 -40.47
CA VAL A 98 -1.30 -3.13 -39.49
C VAL A 98 -0.99 -3.97 -38.25
N VAL A 99 -0.50 -5.21 -38.43
CA VAL A 99 -0.14 -6.12 -37.32
C VAL A 99 0.96 -5.52 -36.45
N VAL A 100 2.08 -5.09 -37.03
CA VAL A 100 3.21 -4.52 -36.29
C VAL A 100 2.80 -3.28 -35.49
N TYR A 101 2.03 -2.34 -36.06
CA TYR A 101 1.56 -1.18 -35.30
C TYR A 101 0.51 -1.55 -34.23
N ARG A 102 -0.26 -2.63 -34.42
CA ARG A 102 -1.20 -3.18 -33.42
C ARG A 102 -0.48 -3.80 -32.22
N GLU A 103 0.63 -4.50 -32.44
CA GLU A 103 1.48 -5.07 -31.39
C GLU A 103 2.15 -3.97 -30.54
N ILE A 104 2.61 -2.89 -31.19
CA ILE A 104 3.11 -1.68 -30.52
C ILE A 104 1.97 -0.90 -29.81
N GLY A 105 0.71 -1.31 -30.01
CA GLY A 105 -0.46 -0.82 -29.29
C GLY A 105 -1.08 0.47 -29.85
N LEU A 106 -0.84 0.80 -31.12
CA LEU A 106 -1.50 1.93 -31.77
C LEU A 106 -2.99 1.60 -32.01
N GLY A 107 -3.85 2.61 -31.85
CA GLY A 107 -5.27 2.51 -32.20
C GLY A 107 -5.47 2.51 -33.72
N LEU A 108 -6.48 1.76 -34.20
CA LEU A 108 -6.73 1.51 -35.63
C LEU A 108 -6.83 2.80 -36.46
N ASP A 109 -7.39 3.87 -35.90
CA ASP A 109 -7.51 5.17 -36.59
C ASP A 109 -6.16 5.87 -36.79
N ARG A 110 -5.23 5.74 -35.84
CA ARG A 110 -3.87 6.29 -36.01
C ARG A 110 -3.02 5.42 -36.93
N ILE A 111 -3.26 4.10 -36.93
CA ILE A 111 -2.67 3.17 -37.90
C ILE A 111 -3.14 3.55 -39.31
N ARG A 112 -4.45 3.83 -39.51
CA ARG A 112 -4.98 4.32 -40.79
C ARG A 112 -4.20 5.54 -41.29
N SER A 113 -4.08 6.61 -40.49
CA SER A 113 -3.32 7.81 -40.88
C SER A 113 -1.88 7.47 -41.33
N VAL A 114 -1.21 6.59 -40.59
CA VAL A 114 0.18 6.15 -40.81
C VAL A 114 0.36 5.24 -42.05
N LEU A 115 -0.72 4.60 -42.51
CA LEU A 115 -0.73 3.76 -43.72
C LEU A 115 -1.19 4.51 -44.97
N ASP A 116 -2.07 5.51 -44.81
CA ASP A 116 -2.64 6.30 -45.91
C ASP A 116 -1.73 7.47 -46.32
N ASP A 117 -0.91 7.99 -45.39
CA ASP A 117 0.17 8.93 -45.71
C ASP A 117 1.43 8.65 -44.86
N PRO A 118 2.51 8.09 -45.45
CA PRO A 118 3.78 7.88 -44.77
C PRO A 118 4.49 9.16 -44.32
N ALA A 119 4.15 10.34 -44.86
CA ALA A 119 4.79 11.60 -44.50
C ALA A 119 4.22 12.23 -43.22
N THR A 120 2.96 11.99 -42.85
CA THR A 120 2.33 12.60 -41.66
C THR A 120 2.69 11.89 -40.34
N GLY A 121 3.96 12.00 -39.96
CA GLY A 121 4.38 11.87 -38.56
C GLY A 121 4.22 10.46 -37.99
N VAL A 122 4.57 9.43 -38.76
CA VAL A 122 4.68 8.04 -38.30
C VAL A 122 5.61 7.96 -37.09
N THR A 123 6.78 8.60 -37.19
CA THR A 123 7.76 8.70 -36.11
C THR A 123 7.17 9.39 -34.87
N ASP A 124 6.31 10.39 -35.03
CA ASP A 124 5.70 11.13 -33.92
C ASP A 124 4.53 10.37 -33.28
N ALA A 125 3.79 9.59 -34.07
CA ALA A 125 2.83 8.62 -33.54
C ALA A 125 3.52 7.55 -32.68
N LEU A 126 4.68 7.06 -33.13
CA LEU A 126 5.50 6.09 -32.39
C LEU A 126 6.15 6.71 -31.15
N ARG A 127 6.65 7.96 -31.21
CA ARG A 127 7.15 8.72 -30.05
C ARG A 127 6.05 8.88 -29.00
N ALA A 128 4.88 9.43 -29.37
CA ALA A 128 3.76 9.60 -28.46
C ALA A 128 3.26 8.27 -27.87
N GLN A 129 3.32 7.16 -28.62
CA GLN A 129 3.01 5.83 -28.08
C GLN A 129 4.06 5.34 -27.07
N ARG A 130 5.34 5.45 -27.39
CA ARG A 130 6.47 5.14 -26.47
C ARG A 130 6.35 5.94 -25.18
N ASP A 131 5.99 7.22 -25.27
CA ASP A 131 5.96 8.11 -24.12
C ASP A 131 4.79 7.74 -23.18
N ARG A 132 3.59 7.46 -23.71
CA ARG A 132 2.48 6.88 -22.93
C ARG A 132 2.81 5.51 -22.30
N ILE A 133 3.59 4.68 -22.98
CA ILE A 133 4.07 3.40 -22.43
C ILE A 133 5.04 3.64 -21.28
N THR A 134 5.98 4.59 -21.42
CA THR A 134 6.92 5.00 -20.37
C THR A 134 6.19 5.54 -19.14
N GLU A 135 5.24 6.47 -19.32
CA GLU A 135 4.39 6.99 -18.23
C GLU A 135 3.66 5.87 -17.48
N LYS A 136 3.11 4.88 -18.22
CA LYS A 136 2.42 3.72 -17.63
C LYS A 136 3.40 2.81 -16.87
N ILE A 137 4.58 2.54 -17.42
CA ILE A 137 5.63 1.77 -16.75
C ILE A 137 6.05 2.46 -15.46
N ASP A 138 6.30 3.76 -15.48
CA ASP A 138 6.75 4.49 -14.29
C ASP A 138 5.64 4.66 -13.25
N ARG A 139 4.36 4.76 -13.67
CA ARG A 139 3.21 4.64 -12.76
C ARG A 139 3.17 3.26 -12.10
N LEU A 140 3.38 2.18 -12.85
CA LEU A 140 3.38 0.81 -12.32
C LEU A 140 4.57 0.57 -11.38
N ARG A 141 5.77 1.08 -11.70
CA ARG A 141 6.94 1.07 -10.80
C ARG A 141 6.66 1.78 -9.49
N ARG A 142 6.10 3.01 -9.52
CA ARG A 142 5.70 3.75 -8.31
C ARG A 142 4.67 3.00 -7.47
N LEU A 143 3.73 2.29 -8.10
CA LEU A 143 2.77 1.43 -7.38
C LEU A 143 3.44 0.19 -6.76
N GLY A 144 4.39 -0.44 -7.46
CA GLY A 144 5.22 -1.52 -6.91
C GLY A 144 5.95 -1.08 -5.64
N THR A 145 6.75 -0.01 -5.72
CA THR A 145 7.47 0.56 -4.57
C THR A 145 6.54 1.01 -3.43
N GLY A 146 5.30 1.40 -3.74
CA GLY A 146 4.27 1.66 -2.75
C GLY A 146 3.80 0.39 -2.01
N LEU A 147 3.53 -0.69 -2.76
CA LEU A 147 3.17 -2.00 -2.20
C LEU A 147 4.32 -2.59 -1.38
N ASP A 148 5.56 -2.53 -1.88
CA ASP A 148 6.76 -3.00 -1.17
C ASP A 148 6.86 -2.32 0.20
N ARG A 149 6.72 -0.98 0.26
CA ARG A 149 6.69 -0.21 1.51
C ARG A 149 5.50 -0.55 2.41
N MET A 150 4.33 -0.88 1.86
CA MET A 150 3.18 -1.31 2.67
C MET A 150 3.39 -2.69 3.29
N ILE A 151 3.97 -3.64 2.56
CA ILE A 151 4.33 -4.98 3.06
C ILE A 151 5.37 -4.84 4.17
N ASP A 152 6.47 -4.12 3.88
CA ASP A 152 7.52 -3.81 4.84
C ASP A 152 6.98 -3.21 6.14
N ALA A 153 5.99 -2.31 6.06
CA ALA A 153 5.40 -1.69 7.26
C ALA A 153 4.49 -2.64 8.05
N HIS A 154 3.80 -3.58 7.39
CA HIS A 154 3.01 -4.60 8.10
C HIS A 154 3.90 -5.66 8.78
N GLU A 155 5.04 -5.98 8.17
CA GLU A 155 6.03 -6.91 8.72
C GLU A 155 6.92 -6.28 9.80
N ARG A 156 7.34 -5.02 9.63
CA ARG A 156 8.40 -4.39 10.45
C ARG A 156 7.93 -3.14 11.22
N GLY A 157 6.77 -2.60 10.89
CA GLY A 157 6.22 -1.37 11.47
C GLY A 157 6.98 -0.13 11.00
N LEU A 158 8.11 0.15 11.64
CA LEU A 158 8.85 1.40 11.50
C LEU A 158 9.87 1.33 10.35
N LEU A 159 9.65 2.10 9.28
CA LEU A 159 10.50 2.11 8.08
C LEU A 159 11.72 3.04 8.19
N LEU A 160 12.44 2.97 9.31
CA LEU A 160 13.65 3.74 9.57
C LEU A 160 14.81 2.81 9.94
N THR A 161 16.02 3.10 9.49
CA THR A 161 17.23 2.39 9.95
C THR A 161 17.46 2.64 11.44
N ALA A 162 18.19 1.76 12.15
CA ALA A 162 18.48 1.96 13.57
C ALA A 162 19.14 3.33 13.86
N GLU A 163 20.04 3.77 12.99
CA GLU A 163 20.66 5.12 13.04
C GLU A 163 19.61 6.24 12.90
N GLN A 164 18.71 6.15 11.91
CA GLN A 164 17.63 7.11 11.72
C GLN A 164 16.66 7.12 12.91
N GLN A 165 16.37 5.96 13.51
CA GLN A 165 15.53 5.86 14.71
C GLN A 165 16.16 6.61 15.88
N THR A 166 17.44 6.36 16.20
CA THR A 166 18.15 7.09 17.27
C THR A 166 18.28 8.58 16.97
N ALA A 167 18.46 8.98 15.70
CA ALA A 167 18.48 10.39 15.30
C ALA A 167 17.12 11.09 15.40
N VAL A 168 16.00 10.35 15.34
CA VAL A 168 14.63 10.89 15.35
C VAL A 168 14.00 10.85 16.75
N PHE A 169 14.15 9.74 17.47
CA PHE A 169 13.54 9.51 18.79
C PHE A 169 14.54 9.71 19.96
N GLY A 170 15.81 9.96 19.67
CA GLY A 170 16.83 10.31 20.66
C GLY A 170 17.66 9.11 21.18
N PRO A 171 18.66 9.38 22.03
CA PRO A 171 19.68 8.40 22.45
C PRO A 171 19.16 7.31 23.40
N HIS A 172 17.94 7.44 23.92
CA HIS A 172 17.30 6.44 24.80
C HIS A 172 16.38 5.47 24.03
N TRP A 173 16.26 5.63 22.71
CA TRP A 173 15.47 4.73 21.87
C TRP A 173 16.15 3.37 21.71
N ASN A 174 15.40 2.27 21.91
CA ASN A 174 15.87 0.92 21.57
C ASN A 174 15.34 0.50 20.18
N PRO A 175 16.22 0.28 19.17
CA PRO A 175 15.82 -0.20 17.85
C PRO A 175 15.10 -1.55 17.80
N GLU A 176 15.09 -2.34 18.89
CA GLU A 176 14.31 -3.58 18.99
C GLU A 176 12.81 -3.35 19.26
N TRP A 177 12.40 -2.20 19.81
CA TRP A 177 11.01 -1.95 20.21
C TRP A 177 9.98 -2.12 19.08
N PRO A 178 10.22 -1.70 17.81
CA PRO A 178 9.31 -1.97 16.69
C PRO A 178 9.07 -3.47 16.46
N ALA A 179 10.09 -4.32 16.63
CA ALA A 179 9.97 -5.76 16.46
C ALA A 179 9.23 -6.41 17.64
N GLN A 180 9.48 -5.94 18.87
CA GLN A 180 8.74 -6.36 20.06
C GLN A 180 7.25 -5.97 19.96
N ALA A 181 6.96 -4.77 19.45
CA ALA A 181 5.60 -4.31 19.16
C ALA A 181 4.92 -5.15 18.06
N ARG A 182 5.62 -5.49 16.96
CA ARG A 182 5.10 -6.41 15.93
C ARG A 182 4.76 -7.79 16.50
N HIS A 183 5.60 -8.31 17.39
CA HIS A 183 5.39 -9.62 18.01
C HIS A 183 4.15 -9.61 18.93
N ARG A 184 3.94 -8.53 19.70
CA ARG A 184 2.83 -8.48 20.68
C ARG A 184 1.50 -8.01 20.10
N TYR A 185 1.51 -7.16 19.07
CA TYR A 185 0.30 -6.48 18.58
C TYR A 185 0.05 -6.65 17.08
N GLY A 186 0.89 -7.39 16.35
CA GLY A 186 0.87 -7.39 14.89
C GLY A 186 -0.43 -7.83 14.22
N ASP A 187 -1.25 -8.61 14.92
CA ASP A 187 -2.52 -9.13 14.44
C ASP A 187 -3.73 -8.26 14.87
N THR A 188 -3.46 -7.09 15.49
CA THR A 188 -4.48 -6.11 15.91
C THR A 188 -4.81 -5.11 14.80
N ALA A 189 -6.03 -4.55 14.84
CA ALA A 189 -6.43 -3.48 13.93
C ALA A 189 -5.55 -2.22 14.09
N GLN A 190 -5.10 -1.92 15.32
CA GLN A 190 -4.24 -0.77 15.59
C GLN A 190 -2.83 -0.93 15.01
N TRP A 191 -2.29 -2.16 14.94
CA TRP A 191 -1.03 -2.39 14.23
C TRP A 191 -1.18 -2.18 12.72
N GLN A 192 -2.27 -2.64 12.10
CA GLN A 192 -2.55 -2.40 10.68
C GLN A 192 -2.64 -0.89 10.40
N GLN A 193 -3.43 -0.17 11.21
CA GLN A 193 -3.58 1.29 11.12
C GLN A 193 -2.25 2.03 11.33
N TYR A 194 -1.36 1.51 12.17
CA TYR A 194 0.00 2.03 12.37
C TYR A 194 0.92 1.73 11.18
N ALA A 195 0.89 0.51 10.65
CA ALA A 195 1.66 0.10 9.47
C ALA A 195 1.32 0.95 8.24
N GLU A 196 0.02 1.17 7.96
CA GLU A 196 -0.44 2.07 6.89
C GLU A 196 0.14 3.49 7.03
N ARG A 197 0.12 4.04 8.24
CA ARG A 197 0.66 5.39 8.54
C ARG A 197 2.18 5.43 8.46
N ALA A 198 2.86 4.35 8.86
CA ALA A 198 4.31 4.24 8.84
C ALA A 198 4.86 4.07 7.40
N ALA A 199 4.17 3.31 6.55
CA ALA A 199 4.51 3.15 5.13
C ALA A 199 4.59 4.49 4.39
N ALA A 200 3.74 5.45 4.76
CA ALA A 200 3.63 6.77 4.16
C ALA A 200 4.60 7.84 4.72
N ARG A 201 5.41 7.53 5.75
CA ARG A 201 6.34 8.49 6.39
C ARG A 201 7.80 8.25 6.03
N GLY A 202 8.59 9.31 6.03
CA GLY A 202 10.05 9.30 6.08
C GLY A 202 10.58 9.80 7.43
N PRO A 203 11.89 10.09 7.51
CA PRO A 203 12.52 10.55 8.76
C PRO A 203 12.03 11.91 9.25
N GLU A 204 11.61 12.80 8.34
CA GLU A 204 11.18 14.16 8.69
C GLU A 204 9.77 14.20 9.29
N GLU A 205 8.84 13.42 8.72
CA GLU A 205 7.49 13.27 9.28
C GLU A 205 7.53 12.56 10.64
N TRP A 206 8.42 11.57 10.81
CA TRP A 206 8.64 10.95 12.12
C TRP A 206 9.29 11.90 13.13
N ARG A 207 10.20 12.79 12.70
CA ARG A 207 10.73 13.87 13.55
C ARG A 207 9.62 14.82 14.01
N ALA A 208 8.74 15.25 13.10
CA ALA A 208 7.63 16.13 13.44
C ALA A 208 6.67 15.51 14.49
N VAL A 209 6.46 14.18 14.43
CA VAL A 209 5.71 13.43 15.45
C VAL A 209 6.48 13.36 16.78
N ALA A 210 7.77 12.98 16.75
CA ALA A 210 8.60 12.91 17.96
C ALA A 210 8.70 14.27 18.68
N ASP A 211 8.88 15.35 17.94
CA ASP A 211 8.85 16.72 18.47
C ASP A 211 7.49 17.10 19.05
N ALA A 212 6.38 16.58 18.50
CA ALA A 212 5.04 16.84 19.02
C ALA A 212 4.78 16.11 20.35
N VAL A 213 5.30 14.88 20.50
CA VAL A 213 5.35 14.11 21.74
C VAL A 213 6.21 14.83 22.77
N ALA A 214 7.47 15.14 22.48
CA ALA A 214 8.36 15.85 23.42
C ALA A 214 7.85 17.25 23.85
N ARG A 215 7.03 17.92 23.02
CA ARG A 215 6.31 19.18 23.38
C ARG A 215 5.04 18.95 24.19
N LEU A 216 4.47 17.75 24.19
CA LEU A 216 3.35 17.33 25.02
C LEU A 216 3.86 16.92 26.40
N ASP A 217 4.87 16.06 26.46
CA ASP A 217 5.42 15.50 27.70
C ASP A 217 5.93 16.58 28.64
N ARG A 218 6.63 17.60 28.09
CA ARG A 218 7.02 18.79 28.84
C ARG A 218 5.82 19.55 29.39
N ALA A 219 4.79 19.75 28.56
CA ALA A 219 3.58 20.47 28.97
C ALA A 219 2.73 19.71 30.01
N LEU A 220 2.84 18.37 30.06
CA LEU A 220 2.28 17.55 31.13
C LEU A 220 3.07 17.74 32.44
N GLY A 221 4.41 17.68 32.39
CA GLY A 221 5.27 17.93 33.55
C GLY A 221 5.12 19.35 34.12
N ASP A 222 5.13 20.36 33.26
CA ASP A 222 4.95 21.77 33.65
C ASP A 222 3.56 22.02 34.28
N ALA A 223 2.52 21.34 33.78
CA ALA A 223 1.16 21.45 34.31
C ALA A 223 0.99 20.73 35.66
N MET A 224 1.62 19.56 35.84
CA MET A 224 1.67 18.87 37.12
C MET A 224 2.38 19.73 38.18
N GLU A 225 3.52 20.33 37.85
CA GLU A 225 4.28 21.22 38.73
C GLU A 225 3.50 22.51 39.08
N ALA A 226 2.72 23.03 38.13
CA ALA A 226 1.79 24.15 38.35
C ALA A 226 0.53 23.76 39.16
N GLY A 227 0.40 22.51 39.61
CA GLY A 227 -0.74 22.04 40.41
C GLY A 227 -2.07 21.98 39.64
N VAL A 228 -2.04 21.76 38.33
CA VAL A 228 -3.25 21.68 37.51
C VAL A 228 -4.11 20.49 37.94
N THR A 229 -5.35 20.78 38.33
CA THR A 229 -6.28 19.78 38.88
C THR A 229 -6.92 18.90 37.79
N PRO A 230 -7.12 17.60 38.03
CA PRO A 230 -7.91 16.73 37.17
C PRO A 230 -9.32 17.26 36.90
N GLY A 231 -9.80 17.07 35.66
CA GLY A 231 -11.10 17.56 35.20
C GLY A 231 -11.15 19.07 34.91
N SER A 232 -10.11 19.84 35.25
CA SER A 232 -10.05 21.26 34.91
C SER A 232 -9.97 21.51 33.39
N PRO A 233 -10.42 22.68 32.88
CA PRO A 233 -10.28 23.00 31.46
C PRO A 233 -8.83 23.02 30.95
N ALA A 234 -7.84 23.15 31.83
CA ALA A 234 -6.42 23.03 31.48
C ALA A 234 -6.01 21.56 31.31
N ALA A 235 -6.34 20.70 32.28
CA ALA A 235 -6.10 19.26 32.22
C ALA A 235 -6.77 18.63 30.98
N ASN A 236 -8.05 18.92 30.75
CA ASN A 236 -8.82 18.33 29.65
C ASN A 236 -8.23 18.68 28.27
N ARG A 237 -7.68 19.90 28.09
CA ARG A 237 -6.97 20.28 26.85
C ARG A 237 -5.67 19.50 26.66
N LEU A 238 -4.95 19.15 27.73
CA LEU A 238 -3.75 18.32 27.63
C LEU A 238 -4.10 16.87 27.26
N VAL A 239 -5.20 16.34 27.80
CA VAL A 239 -5.71 15.00 27.45
C VAL A 239 -6.15 14.92 25.98
N GLU A 240 -6.92 15.89 25.49
CA GLU A 240 -7.33 15.90 24.08
C GLU A 240 -6.12 16.11 23.15
N ARG A 241 -5.17 16.99 23.52
CA ARG A 241 -3.91 17.16 22.76
C ARG A 241 -3.06 15.88 22.75
N HIS A 242 -3.02 15.12 23.85
CA HIS A 242 -2.41 13.79 23.84
C HIS A 242 -3.10 12.89 22.81
N ARG A 243 -4.43 12.85 22.82
CA ARG A 243 -5.23 12.04 21.88
C ARG A 243 -4.98 12.43 20.42
N GLU A 244 -4.81 13.71 20.14
CA GLU A 244 -4.46 14.25 18.81
C GLU A 244 -3.03 13.88 18.37
N VAL A 245 -2.03 14.01 19.26
CA VAL A 245 -0.64 13.62 18.97
C VAL A 245 -0.54 12.11 18.76
N PHE A 246 -1.17 11.30 19.61
CA PHE A 246 -1.14 9.84 19.48
C PHE A 246 -1.99 9.31 18.31
N ALA A 247 -2.96 10.09 17.80
CA ALA A 247 -3.67 9.77 16.54
C ALA A 247 -2.73 9.70 15.31
N ALA A 248 -1.50 10.22 15.41
CA ALA A 248 -0.46 10.01 14.43
C ALA A 248 -0.01 8.53 14.33
N TYR A 249 -0.15 7.72 15.39
CA TYR A 249 0.20 6.30 15.37
C TYR A 249 -0.99 5.46 14.92
N PHE A 250 -2.14 5.60 15.57
CA PHE A 250 -3.41 4.98 15.18
C PHE A 250 -4.57 5.80 15.77
N PRO A 251 -5.79 5.78 15.19
CA PRO A 251 -6.94 6.51 15.74
C PRO A 251 -7.20 6.10 17.20
N LEU A 252 -7.07 7.06 18.12
CA LEU A 252 -7.23 6.81 19.56
C LEU A 252 -8.62 7.27 20.03
N SER A 253 -9.46 6.30 20.42
CA SER A 253 -10.74 6.57 21.11
C SER A 253 -10.50 7.01 22.56
N ARG A 254 -11.51 7.61 23.21
CA ARG A 254 -11.39 7.99 24.64
C ARG A 254 -11.38 6.77 25.56
N GLN A 255 -12.01 5.65 25.20
CA GLN A 255 -11.89 4.40 25.95
C GLN A 255 -10.47 3.85 25.85
N MET A 256 -9.94 3.75 24.62
CA MET A 256 -8.56 3.33 24.38
C MET A 256 -7.57 4.23 25.13
N GLN A 257 -7.80 5.54 25.20
CA GLN A 257 -6.95 6.48 25.96
C GLN A 257 -6.96 6.22 27.48
N VAL A 258 -8.09 5.84 28.08
CA VAL A 258 -8.13 5.38 29.47
C VAL A 258 -7.30 4.10 29.64
N CYS A 259 -7.45 3.14 28.73
CA CYS A 259 -6.65 1.91 28.75
C CYS A 259 -5.14 2.20 28.59
N LEU A 260 -4.76 3.19 27.77
CA LEU A 260 -3.37 3.66 27.66
C LEU A 260 -2.83 4.18 28.99
N ALA A 261 -3.53 5.12 29.62
CA ALA A 261 -3.03 5.76 30.84
C ALA A 261 -2.92 4.76 32.01
N ARG A 262 -3.83 3.77 32.06
CA ARG A 262 -3.74 2.63 32.99
C ARG A 262 -2.55 1.72 32.71
N MET A 263 -2.25 1.43 31.44
CA MET A 263 -1.04 0.69 31.08
C MET A 263 0.22 1.51 31.41
N TYR A 264 0.21 2.83 31.22
CA TYR A 264 1.37 3.67 31.51
C TYR A 264 1.74 3.75 32.99
N GLU A 265 0.75 3.70 33.89
CA GLU A 265 0.95 3.59 35.35
C GLU A 265 1.33 2.16 35.77
N ALA A 266 0.77 1.13 35.13
CA ALA A 266 0.96 -0.26 35.52
C ALA A 266 2.23 -0.94 34.95
N ASP A 267 2.74 -0.47 33.81
CA ASP A 267 3.98 -0.97 33.20
C ASP A 267 5.20 -0.21 33.76
N PRO A 268 6.18 -0.89 34.40
CA PRO A 268 7.32 -0.22 35.00
C PRO A 268 8.21 0.55 34.02
N GLY A 269 8.26 0.16 32.74
CA GLY A 269 9.01 0.89 31.71
C GLY A 269 8.33 2.21 31.34
N CYS A 270 7.00 2.18 31.19
CA CYS A 270 6.19 3.36 30.95
C CYS A 270 6.22 4.33 32.14
N SER A 271 5.97 3.85 33.37
CA SER A 271 5.95 4.72 34.55
C SER A 271 7.30 5.39 34.74
N ALA A 272 8.41 4.63 34.66
CA ALA A 272 9.75 5.19 34.77
C ALA A 272 10.08 6.26 33.72
N HIS A 273 9.50 6.21 32.51
CA HIS A 273 9.67 7.26 31.51
C HIS A 273 8.98 8.57 31.94
N TYR A 274 7.71 8.52 32.36
CA TYR A 274 6.98 9.70 32.83
C TYR A 274 7.53 10.22 34.16
N ASP A 275 7.86 9.33 35.09
CA ASP A 275 8.37 9.68 36.43
C ASP A 275 9.79 10.30 36.37
N ALA A 276 10.57 10.01 35.33
CA ALA A 276 11.83 10.69 35.06
C ALA A 276 11.66 12.15 34.57
N LEU A 277 10.47 12.53 34.09
CA LEU A 277 10.14 13.92 33.75
C LEU A 277 9.70 14.69 35.00
N ARG A 278 8.78 14.13 35.78
CA ARG A 278 8.36 14.56 37.13
C ARG A 278 7.88 13.34 37.91
N SER A 279 8.33 13.14 39.15
CA SER A 279 7.93 11.98 39.95
C SER A 279 6.43 12.01 40.26
N GLY A 280 5.72 10.92 39.93
CA GLY A 280 4.26 10.79 40.06
C GLY A 280 3.48 11.18 38.80
N LEU A 281 4.17 11.56 37.71
CA LEU A 281 3.51 12.04 36.48
C LEU A 281 2.68 10.94 35.80
N ALA A 282 3.06 9.67 35.90
CA ALA A 282 2.30 8.56 35.33
C ALA A 282 0.89 8.44 35.98
N ALA A 283 0.85 8.48 37.31
CA ALA A 283 -0.41 8.41 38.08
C ALA A 283 -1.28 9.66 37.87
N TRP A 284 -0.69 10.87 37.94
CA TRP A 284 -1.41 12.12 37.66
C TRP A 284 -1.93 12.17 36.21
N PHE A 285 -1.17 11.64 35.24
CA PHE A 285 -1.62 11.53 33.86
C PHE A 285 -2.87 10.64 33.74
N ARG A 286 -2.91 9.50 34.43
CA ARG A 286 -4.14 8.69 34.49
C ARG A 286 -5.29 9.46 35.14
N GLU A 287 -5.08 10.17 36.25
CA GLU A 287 -6.14 10.94 36.89
C GLU A 287 -6.76 12.01 35.97
N ILE A 288 -5.94 12.75 35.22
CA ILE A 288 -6.47 13.74 34.26
C ILE A 288 -7.20 13.07 33.09
N VAL A 289 -6.73 11.91 32.60
CA VAL A 289 -7.38 11.13 31.54
C VAL A 289 -8.73 10.57 32.02
N ASP A 290 -8.76 9.93 33.19
CA ASP A 290 -9.97 9.39 33.81
C ASP A 290 -11.01 10.49 34.05
N ALA A 291 -10.59 11.69 34.46
CA ALA A 291 -11.49 12.83 34.64
C ALA A 291 -12.04 13.39 33.31
N ASN A 292 -11.20 13.53 32.27
CA ASN A 292 -11.65 13.97 30.95
C ASN A 292 -12.55 12.93 30.26
N ALA A 293 -12.32 11.63 30.49
CA ALA A 293 -13.18 10.55 30.01
C ALA A 293 -14.58 10.65 30.62
N ARG A 294 -14.69 10.80 31.96
CA ARG A 294 -15.97 11.02 32.66
C ARG A 294 -16.71 12.25 32.14
N ALA A 295 -16.00 13.34 31.87
CA ALA A 295 -16.57 14.56 31.28
C ALA A 295 -17.13 14.38 29.86
N HIS A 296 -16.73 13.33 29.14
CA HIS A 296 -17.23 12.95 27.82
C HIS A 296 -18.16 11.72 27.83
N GLY A 297 -18.66 11.31 29.00
CA GLY A 297 -19.59 10.19 29.14
C GLY A 297 -18.96 8.79 29.02
N VAL A 298 -17.62 8.69 29.05
CA VAL A 298 -16.91 7.42 29.18
C VAL A 298 -16.65 7.18 30.66
N ASP A 299 -17.22 6.10 31.21
CA ASP A 299 -16.80 5.60 32.52
C ASP A 299 -15.42 4.94 32.38
N PRO A 300 -14.37 5.41 33.09
CA PRO A 300 -13.06 4.79 33.03
C PRO A 300 -13.08 3.36 33.55
N ASP A 301 -13.87 3.06 34.58
CA ASP A 301 -13.76 1.82 35.34
C ASP A 301 -14.34 0.62 34.57
N THR A 302 -15.22 0.87 33.61
CA THR A 302 -15.68 -0.09 32.59
C THR A 302 -15.06 0.07 31.19
N ALA A 303 -14.17 1.06 30.96
CA ALA A 303 -13.56 1.30 29.66
C ALA A 303 -12.74 0.10 29.14
N ILE A 304 -13.00 -0.28 27.89
CA ILE A 304 -12.34 -1.39 27.18
C ILE A 304 -11.48 -0.90 26.02
N TRP A 305 -10.59 -1.77 25.54
CA TRP A 305 -9.91 -1.57 24.28
C TRP A 305 -10.84 -2.01 23.13
N GLU A 306 -11.10 -1.09 22.21
CA GLU A 306 -11.96 -1.25 21.03
C GLU A 306 -11.15 -1.68 19.78
#